data_AF-A0A5D2A1G3-F1
#
_entry.id   AF-A0A5D2A1G3-F1
#
_cell.length_a   1.000
_cell.length_b   1.000
_cell.length_c   1.000
_cell.angle_alpha   90.00
_cell.angle_beta   90.00
_cell.angle_gamma   90.00
#
_symmetry.space_group_name_H-M   'P 1'
#
loop_
_entity.id
_entity.type
_entity.pdbx_description
1 polymer ?
#
loop_
_entity_poly.entity_id
_entity_poly.type
_entity_poly.pdbx_seq_one_letter_code
_entity_poly.pdbx_strand_id
1 'polypeptide(L)'
;MTKRKPTTAPATNDPPHLQPGSQVEISSNDPGFRGSWYTGVIIKRPSSKKPNKFLVQYTHLFEDEAGTTPLKETIDAVDIRPLAPRESTRKFKFSEEVDAYYNDGWWEGVITKELENGNFHVYFKRSKEQLEFGEEQLRLHREWINGSWTPPLAGDEQVKESDRAVTEAKMKFNKVVTQEKLKRDNAASKKKSKSVLAGSGEKLGSGKITMDKIFCKGAPVEVTSDEDGFEGAWFAGTIVKVVGKGRYLVQYESLRTDDDTDFLKEEFDDLHIRPCPPEIVMADRFQKLDEVDAFYNDGWWVGVISKVLSDSKYEVYFKATKEEMKFEHSELRLHQDWINGKWVAAFQALKS
;
A
#
# COMPACT_ATOMS: atom_id res chain seq x y z
N MET A 1 -34.16 24.05 36.94
CA MET A 1 -33.35 23.22 36.04
C MET A 1 -32.67 24.10 35.02
N THR A 2 -31.39 24.43 35.24
CA THR A 2 -30.59 25.31 34.39
C THR A 2 -30.14 24.55 33.14
N LYS A 3 -30.63 24.96 31.96
CA LYS A 3 -30.19 24.43 30.66
C LYS A 3 -28.71 24.83 30.46
N ARG A 4 -27.82 23.83 30.38
CA ARG A 4 -26.41 24.04 30.02
C ARG A 4 -26.35 24.55 28.57
N LYS A 5 -25.68 25.68 28.38
CA LYS A 5 -25.41 26.30 27.08
C LYS A 5 -24.33 25.47 26.36
N PRO A 6 -24.43 25.21 25.05
CA PRO A 6 -23.37 24.54 24.30
C PRO A 6 -22.12 25.43 24.32
N THR A 7 -21.03 24.92 24.87
CA THR A 7 -19.73 25.58 24.82
C THR A 7 -19.10 25.27 23.48
N THR A 8 -19.28 26.16 22.50
CA THR A 8 -18.54 26.10 21.23
C THR A 8 -17.08 26.42 21.53
N ALA A 9 -16.18 25.46 21.31
CA ALA A 9 -14.75 25.69 21.38
C ALA A 9 -14.33 26.74 20.32
N PRO A 10 -13.33 27.60 20.61
CA PRO A 10 -12.85 28.56 19.62
C PRO A 10 -12.30 27.82 18.39
N ALA A 11 -12.74 28.22 17.20
CA ALA A 11 -12.26 27.68 15.94
C ALA A 11 -10.74 27.92 15.82
N THR A 12 -9.97 26.84 15.65
CA THR A 12 -8.54 26.94 15.34
C THR A 12 -8.36 27.19 13.84
N ASN A 13 -7.18 27.59 13.37
CA ASN A 13 -6.87 27.69 11.93
C ASN A 13 -6.68 26.32 11.25
N ASP A 14 -7.07 25.23 11.90
CA ASP A 14 -6.87 23.87 11.41
C ASP A 14 -7.93 23.51 10.36
N PRO A 15 -7.65 22.53 9.47
CA PRO A 15 -8.66 21.99 8.57
C PRO A 15 -9.94 21.57 9.32
N PRO A 16 -11.13 21.65 8.70
CA PRO A 16 -12.40 21.35 9.37
C PRO A 16 -12.44 20.00 10.10
N HIS A 17 -11.82 18.95 9.55
CA HIS A 17 -11.78 17.63 10.15
C HIS A 17 -10.83 17.53 11.37
N LEU A 18 -9.93 18.50 11.57
CA LEU A 18 -9.00 18.55 12.70
C LEU A 18 -9.45 19.53 13.81
N GLN A 19 -10.67 20.06 13.71
CA GLN A 19 -11.25 20.90 14.74
C GLN A 19 -11.72 20.06 15.94
N PRO A 20 -11.67 20.58 17.18
CA PRO A 20 -12.26 19.92 18.34
C PRO A 20 -13.73 19.53 18.10
N GLY A 21 -14.05 18.27 18.38
CA GLY A 21 -15.37 17.67 18.18
C GLY A 21 -15.57 17.02 16.80
N SER A 22 -14.65 17.21 15.85
CA SER A 22 -14.75 16.56 14.54
C SER A 22 -14.57 15.04 14.65
N GLN A 23 -15.45 14.30 13.97
CA GLN A 23 -15.33 12.85 13.81
C GLN A 23 -14.31 12.53 12.73
N VAL A 24 -13.42 11.59 13.03
CA VAL A 24 -12.27 11.23 12.22
C VAL A 24 -12.03 9.73 12.22
N GLU A 25 -11.23 9.28 11.25
CA GLU A 25 -10.58 7.97 11.27
C GLU A 25 -9.09 8.14 11.57
N ILE A 26 -8.56 7.23 12.36
CA ILE A 26 -7.19 7.22 12.86
C ILE A 26 -6.52 5.92 12.43
N SER A 27 -5.37 6.02 11.77
CA SER A 27 -4.50 4.89 11.48
C SER A 27 -3.41 4.75 12.52
N SER A 28 -2.97 3.52 12.80
CA SER A 28 -1.73 3.25 13.54
C SER A 28 -0.70 2.59 12.63
N ASN A 29 0.56 2.99 12.82
CA ASN A 29 1.71 2.36 12.17
C ASN A 29 2.35 1.27 13.05
N ASP A 30 1.75 0.96 14.20
CA ASP A 30 2.25 -0.10 15.07
C ASP A 30 2.09 -1.47 14.39
N PRO A 31 3.07 -2.38 14.53
CA PRO A 31 2.95 -3.75 14.04
C PRO A 31 1.63 -4.39 14.50
N GLY A 32 0.91 -5.02 13.57
CA GLY A 32 -0.41 -5.61 13.81
C GLY A 32 -1.60 -4.66 13.63
N PHE A 33 -1.39 -3.34 13.59
CA PHE A 33 -2.44 -2.34 13.32
C PHE A 33 -2.26 -1.61 11.98
N ARG A 34 -1.15 -1.85 11.27
CA ARG A 34 -0.90 -1.26 9.94
C ARG A 34 -2.00 -1.65 8.95
N GLY A 35 -2.57 -0.64 8.28
CA GLY A 35 -3.65 -0.81 7.32
C GLY A 35 -5.06 -0.76 7.93
N SER A 36 -5.17 -0.51 9.25
CA SER A 36 -6.44 -0.31 9.93
C SER A 36 -6.77 1.17 10.15
N TRP A 37 -8.06 1.47 10.16
CA TRP A 37 -8.63 2.79 10.45
C TRP A 37 -9.69 2.68 11.54
N TYR A 38 -9.42 3.27 12.70
CA TYR A 38 -10.35 3.30 13.83
C TYR A 38 -11.06 4.65 13.90
N THR A 39 -12.35 4.63 14.24
CA THR A 39 -13.09 5.88 14.39
C THR A 39 -12.78 6.55 15.73
N GLY A 40 -12.79 7.88 15.73
CA GLY A 40 -12.61 8.68 16.93
C GLY A 40 -13.05 10.13 16.76
N VAL A 41 -12.77 10.93 17.78
CA VAL A 41 -13.12 12.35 17.84
C VAL A 41 -11.89 13.17 18.22
N ILE A 42 -11.67 14.28 17.53
CA ILE A 42 -10.63 15.24 17.91
C ILE A 42 -11.01 15.91 19.23
N ILE A 43 -10.16 15.79 20.25
CA ILE A 43 -10.37 16.48 21.52
C ILE A 43 -9.78 17.88 21.46
N LYS A 44 -8.49 18.00 21.09
CA LYS A 44 -7.77 19.28 20.99
C LYS A 44 -6.39 19.10 20.37
N ARG A 45 -5.77 20.22 19.98
CA ARG A 45 -4.30 20.30 19.85
C ARG A 45 -3.67 20.39 21.25
N PRO A 46 -2.77 19.46 21.64
CA PRO A 46 -2.20 19.42 22.99
C PRO A 46 -1.18 20.54 23.25
N SER A 47 -0.50 21.03 22.22
CA SER A 47 0.48 22.12 22.34
C SER A 47 0.65 22.87 21.03
N SER A 48 0.73 24.20 21.10
CA SER A 48 1.11 25.04 19.95
C SER A 48 2.54 24.79 19.47
N LYS A 49 3.42 24.20 20.31
CA LYS A 49 4.80 23.82 19.94
C LYS A 49 4.87 22.55 19.09
N LYS A 50 3.80 21.73 19.09
CA LYS A 50 3.68 20.51 18.28
C LYS A 50 2.46 20.66 17.36
N PRO A 51 2.52 21.55 16.36
CA PRO A 51 1.35 21.94 15.58
C PRO A 51 0.74 20.75 14.80
N ASN A 52 1.54 19.73 14.49
CA ASN A 52 1.12 18.58 13.71
C ASN A 52 0.54 17.43 14.54
N LYS A 53 0.38 17.57 15.86
CA LYS A 53 -0.17 16.51 16.72
C LYS A 53 -1.52 16.90 17.30
N PHE A 54 -2.41 15.93 17.44
CA PHE A 54 -3.76 16.10 17.98
C PHE A 54 -4.06 15.02 19.01
N LEU A 55 -4.70 15.41 20.12
CA LEU A 55 -5.25 14.46 21.08
C LEU A 55 -6.59 13.98 20.53
N VAL A 56 -6.69 12.68 20.29
CA VAL A 56 -7.91 12.03 19.83
C VAL A 56 -8.48 11.14 20.93
N GLN A 57 -9.77 10.87 20.86
CA GLN A 57 -10.44 9.86 21.67
C GLN A 57 -11.08 8.85 20.72
N TYR A 58 -10.75 7.57 20.88
CA TYR A 58 -11.33 6.51 20.07
C TYR A 58 -12.79 6.27 20.46
N THR A 59 -13.61 5.84 19.49
CA THR A 59 -15.02 5.55 19.71
C THR A 59 -15.23 4.16 20.34
N HIS A 60 -14.42 3.19 19.93
CA HIS A 60 -14.60 1.76 20.25
C HIS A 60 -13.38 1.10 20.88
N LEU A 61 -12.30 1.86 21.14
CA LEU A 61 -11.13 1.37 21.88
C LEU A 61 -11.14 1.97 23.28
N PHE A 62 -10.80 1.15 24.28
CA PHE A 62 -10.92 1.50 25.70
C PHE A 62 -9.63 1.17 26.46
N GLU A 63 -9.32 1.95 27.49
CA GLU A 63 -8.16 1.75 28.37
C GLU A 63 -8.38 0.59 29.34
N ASP A 64 -9.65 0.28 29.62
CA ASP A 64 -10.09 -0.73 30.58
C ASP A 64 -10.82 -1.89 29.89
N GLU A 65 -10.63 -3.09 30.42
CA GLU A 65 -11.33 -4.30 29.92
C GLU A 65 -12.85 -4.21 30.04
N ALA A 66 -13.36 -3.34 30.93
CA ALA A 66 -14.78 -3.11 31.10
C ALA A 66 -15.40 -2.23 30.00
N GLY A 67 -14.59 -1.63 29.11
CA GLY A 67 -15.07 -0.80 28.01
C GLY A 67 -15.72 0.51 28.47
N THR A 68 -15.29 1.08 29.59
CA THR A 68 -15.93 2.27 30.18
C THR A 68 -15.13 3.55 29.98
N THR A 69 -13.82 3.44 29.77
CA THR A 69 -12.90 4.56 29.62
C THR A 69 -12.34 4.57 28.20
N PRO A 70 -12.88 5.41 27.29
CA PRO A 70 -12.39 5.47 25.92
C PRO A 70 -10.91 5.85 25.87
N LEU A 71 -10.15 5.10 25.08
CA LEU A 71 -8.72 5.32 24.86
C LEU A 71 -8.48 6.70 24.24
N LYS A 72 -7.45 7.39 24.74
CA LYS A 72 -7.00 8.69 24.21
C LYS A 72 -5.52 8.65 23.88
N GLU A 73 -5.19 9.11 22.67
CA GLU A 73 -3.81 9.13 22.19
C GLU A 73 -3.47 10.42 21.47
N THR A 74 -2.17 10.74 21.43
CA THR A 74 -1.67 11.89 20.69
C THR A 74 -1.13 11.44 19.34
N ILE A 75 -1.89 11.71 18.29
CA ILE A 75 -1.64 11.21 16.93
C ILE A 75 -1.15 12.35 16.04
N ASP A 76 -0.27 12.04 15.08
CA ASP A 76 0.17 12.98 14.06
C ASP A 76 -0.94 13.20 13.02
N ALA A 77 -1.08 14.44 12.54
CA ALA A 77 -2.14 14.87 11.64
C ALA A 77 -2.20 14.07 10.32
N VAL A 78 -1.06 13.49 9.92
CA VAL A 78 -0.94 12.66 8.72
C VAL A 78 -1.60 11.28 8.87
N ASP A 79 -1.81 10.82 10.10
CA ASP A 79 -2.44 9.54 10.42
C ASP A 79 -3.90 9.74 10.85
N ILE A 80 -4.46 10.93 10.58
CA ILE A 80 -5.84 11.32 10.84
C ILE A 80 -6.50 11.75 9.54
N ARG A 81 -7.69 11.22 9.25
CA ARG A 81 -8.51 11.62 8.10
C ARG A 81 -9.97 11.83 8.52
N PRO A 82 -10.80 12.50 7.70
CA PRO A 82 -12.25 12.53 7.94
C PRO A 82 -12.86 11.12 7.94
N LEU A 83 -14.12 10.96 8.32
CA LEU A 83 -14.82 9.70 8.08
C LEU A 83 -14.90 9.42 6.57
N ALA A 84 -14.58 8.18 6.17
CA ALA A 84 -14.68 7.81 4.77
C ALA A 84 -16.15 7.85 4.32
N PRO A 85 -16.44 8.45 3.16
CA PRO A 85 -17.80 8.51 2.65
C PRO A 85 -18.29 7.10 2.30
N ARG A 86 -19.58 6.86 2.50
CA ARG A 86 -20.21 5.56 2.22
C ARG A 86 -21.04 5.64 0.94
N GLU A 87 -20.91 4.64 0.09
CA GLU A 87 -21.82 4.40 -1.03
C GLU A 87 -22.84 3.35 -0.58
N SER A 88 -24.09 3.76 -0.39
CA SER A 88 -25.13 2.89 0.20
C SER A 88 -25.72 1.86 -0.76
N THR A 89 -25.37 1.89 -2.05
CA THR A 89 -25.95 1.04 -3.09
C THR A 89 -24.90 0.40 -4.01
N ARG A 90 -23.63 0.40 -3.58
CA ARG A 90 -22.53 -0.16 -4.39
C ARG A 90 -22.59 -1.68 -4.38
N LYS A 91 -22.50 -2.28 -5.56
CA LYS A 91 -22.27 -3.72 -5.69
C LYS A 91 -20.79 -3.99 -5.81
N PHE A 92 -20.23 -4.71 -4.85
CA PHE A 92 -18.84 -5.10 -4.89
C PHE A 92 -18.57 -6.24 -5.88
N LYS A 93 -17.35 -6.29 -6.42
CA LYS A 93 -16.92 -7.32 -7.38
C LYS A 93 -15.59 -7.94 -6.99
N PHE A 94 -15.32 -9.13 -7.53
CA PHE A 94 -13.99 -9.74 -7.49
C PHE A 94 -12.89 -8.74 -7.90
N SER A 95 -11.79 -8.75 -7.15
CA SER A 95 -10.61 -7.90 -7.30
C SER A 95 -10.77 -6.43 -6.93
N GLU A 96 -11.91 -5.99 -6.38
CA GLU A 96 -12.02 -4.64 -5.82
C GLU A 96 -11.32 -4.51 -4.47
N GLU A 97 -10.66 -3.38 -4.26
CA GLU A 97 -10.10 -2.97 -2.97
C GLU A 97 -11.19 -2.40 -2.06
N VAL A 98 -11.24 -2.91 -0.85
CA VAL A 98 -12.26 -2.58 0.15
C VAL A 98 -11.60 -2.30 1.49
N ASP A 99 -12.26 -1.49 2.31
CA ASP A 99 -12.05 -1.59 3.74
C ASP A 99 -13.13 -2.53 4.31
N ALA A 100 -12.72 -3.55 5.05
CA ALA A 100 -13.61 -4.46 5.76
C ALA A 100 -13.70 -4.09 7.25
N TYR A 101 -14.90 -4.04 7.80
CA TYR A 101 -15.12 -3.72 9.20
C TYR A 101 -14.91 -4.97 10.07
N TYR A 102 -13.84 -4.96 10.86
CA TYR A 102 -13.41 -6.09 11.69
C TYR A 102 -12.69 -5.56 12.94
N ASN A 103 -12.93 -6.18 14.11
CA ASN A 103 -12.34 -5.76 15.39
C ASN A 103 -12.41 -4.25 15.63
N ASP A 104 -13.61 -3.67 15.48
CA ASP A 104 -13.90 -2.25 15.72
C ASP A 104 -13.19 -1.24 14.79
N GLY A 105 -12.46 -1.73 13.79
CA GLY A 105 -11.73 -0.94 12.80
C GLY A 105 -12.10 -1.30 11.35
N TRP A 106 -11.69 -0.44 10.43
CA TRP A 106 -11.78 -0.65 8.98
C TRP A 106 -10.43 -1.09 8.44
N TRP A 107 -10.36 -2.25 7.81
CA TRP A 107 -9.11 -2.89 7.38
C TRP A 107 -9.03 -3.01 5.87
N GLU A 108 -7.94 -2.49 5.30
CA GLU A 108 -7.66 -2.55 3.86
C GLU A 108 -7.48 -4.01 3.40
N GLY A 109 -8.27 -4.42 2.41
CA GLY A 109 -8.23 -5.75 1.81
C GLY A 109 -8.75 -5.77 0.38
N VAL A 110 -8.68 -6.94 -0.26
CA VAL A 110 -9.12 -7.15 -1.64
C VAL A 110 -10.13 -8.29 -1.72
N ILE A 111 -11.20 -8.10 -2.49
CA ILE A 111 -12.19 -9.15 -2.70
C ILE A 111 -11.59 -10.25 -3.59
N THR A 112 -11.56 -11.47 -3.08
CA THR A 112 -11.01 -12.65 -3.77
C THR A 112 -12.06 -13.65 -4.19
N LYS A 113 -13.29 -13.52 -3.69
CA LYS A 113 -14.40 -14.38 -4.10
C LYS A 113 -15.74 -13.74 -3.78
N GLU A 114 -16.67 -13.82 -4.73
CA GLU A 114 -18.09 -13.60 -4.51
C GLU A 114 -18.74 -14.95 -4.16
N LEU A 115 -19.44 -15.03 -3.03
CA LEU A 115 -20.08 -16.24 -2.55
C LEU A 115 -21.56 -16.28 -2.97
N GLU A 116 -22.11 -17.49 -3.10
CA GLU A 116 -23.51 -17.69 -3.53
C GLU A 116 -24.53 -17.12 -2.53
N ASN A 117 -24.15 -16.94 -1.27
CA ASN A 117 -24.97 -16.33 -0.22
C ASN A 117 -24.98 -14.79 -0.26
N GLY A 118 -24.23 -14.15 -1.17
CA GLY A 118 -24.09 -12.70 -1.27
C GLY A 118 -22.96 -12.10 -0.43
N ASN A 119 -22.22 -12.92 0.32
CA ASN A 119 -21.03 -12.49 1.04
C ASN A 119 -19.78 -12.52 0.15
N PHE A 120 -18.69 -11.96 0.66
CA PHE A 120 -17.43 -11.85 -0.05
C PHE A 120 -16.29 -12.43 0.80
N HIS A 121 -15.36 -13.15 0.17
CA HIS A 121 -14.06 -13.38 0.78
C HIS A 121 -13.16 -12.17 0.53
N VAL A 122 -12.64 -11.58 1.59
CA VAL A 122 -11.66 -10.49 1.55
C VAL A 122 -10.32 -11.00 2.02
N TYR A 123 -9.28 -10.74 1.24
CA TYR A 123 -7.90 -11.05 1.56
C TYR A 123 -7.17 -9.81 2.07
N PHE A 124 -6.55 -9.92 3.23
CA PHE A 124 -5.79 -8.83 3.85
C PHE A 124 -4.31 -9.01 3.51
N LYS A 125 -3.79 -8.18 2.60
CA LYS A 125 -2.41 -8.31 2.09
C LYS A 125 -1.35 -8.27 3.20
N ARG A 126 -1.61 -7.54 4.29
CA ARG A 126 -0.72 -7.40 5.44
C ARG A 126 -0.70 -8.66 6.31
N SER A 127 -1.84 -9.12 6.81
CA SER A 127 -1.92 -10.30 7.68
C SER A 127 -1.91 -11.63 6.92
N LYS A 128 -2.02 -11.59 5.59
CA LYS A 128 -2.16 -12.78 4.70
C LYS A 128 -3.39 -13.63 5.03
N GLU A 129 -4.37 -13.06 5.73
CA GLU A 129 -5.60 -13.75 6.10
C GLU A 129 -6.69 -13.56 5.05
N GLN A 130 -7.60 -14.51 4.99
CA GLN A 130 -8.82 -14.39 4.20
C GLN A 130 -10.03 -14.65 5.09
N LEU A 131 -10.94 -13.68 5.15
CA LEU A 131 -12.15 -13.75 5.98
C LEU A 131 -13.40 -13.47 5.12
N GLU A 132 -14.56 -13.92 5.60
CA GLU A 132 -15.85 -13.71 4.94
C GLU A 132 -16.56 -12.49 5.54
N PHE A 133 -17.09 -11.62 4.67
CA PHE A 133 -17.81 -10.40 5.07
C PHE A 133 -19.10 -10.23 4.27
N GLY A 134 -20.14 -9.72 4.93
CA GLY A 134 -21.34 -9.20 4.27
C GLY A 134 -21.10 -7.84 3.60
N GLU A 135 -21.97 -7.46 2.66
CA GLU A 135 -21.90 -6.18 1.93
C GLU A 135 -21.86 -4.97 2.89
N GLU A 136 -22.61 -5.02 4.00
CA GLU A 136 -22.69 -3.96 5.00
C GLU A 136 -21.43 -3.79 5.84
N GLN A 137 -20.58 -4.81 5.87
CA GLN A 137 -19.27 -4.79 6.53
C GLN A 137 -18.17 -4.30 5.59
N LEU A 138 -18.48 -4.06 4.32
CA LEU A 138 -17.53 -3.58 3.33
C LEU A 138 -17.82 -2.13 2.96
N ARG A 139 -16.76 -1.40 2.64
CA ARG A 139 -16.83 -0.14 1.91
C ARG A 139 -15.72 -0.12 0.88
N LEU A 140 -15.87 0.69 -0.16
CA LEU A 140 -14.77 0.90 -1.11
C LEU A 140 -13.55 1.48 -0.37
N HIS A 141 -12.38 0.88 -0.60
CA HIS A 141 -11.15 1.45 -0.08
C HIS A 141 -10.92 2.84 -0.69
N ARG A 142 -10.64 3.83 0.15
CA ARG A 142 -10.40 5.21 -0.28
C ARG A 142 -9.24 5.79 0.52
N GLU A 143 -8.39 6.54 -0.15
CA GLU A 143 -7.32 7.31 0.44
C GLU A 143 -7.72 8.78 0.58
N TRP A 144 -7.35 9.40 1.69
CA TRP A 144 -7.51 10.84 1.90
C TRP A 144 -6.21 11.55 1.53
N ILE A 145 -6.19 12.18 0.35
CA ILE A 145 -4.99 12.80 -0.22
C ILE A 145 -5.29 14.27 -0.48
N ASN A 146 -4.46 15.16 0.06
CA ASN A 146 -4.52 16.61 -0.20
C ASN A 146 -5.91 17.25 -0.03
N GLY A 147 -6.70 16.78 0.95
CA GLY A 147 -8.02 17.34 1.22
C GLY A 147 -9.15 16.73 0.39
N SER A 148 -8.94 15.59 -0.27
CA SER A 148 -9.97 14.90 -1.07
C SER A 148 -9.86 13.38 -0.96
N TRP A 149 -10.99 12.69 -1.10
CA TRP A 149 -11.06 11.23 -1.13
C TRP A 149 -10.74 10.71 -2.54
N THR A 150 -9.89 9.69 -2.61
CA THR A 150 -9.48 9.01 -3.85
C THR A 150 -9.74 7.51 -3.72
N PRO A 151 -10.45 6.85 -4.66
CA PRO A 151 -11.22 7.47 -5.75
C PRO A 151 -12.28 8.45 -5.21
N PRO A 152 -12.82 9.39 -6.01
CA PRO A 152 -13.89 10.30 -5.58
C PRO A 152 -15.22 9.55 -5.41
N LEU A 153 -16.19 10.16 -4.72
CA LEU A 153 -17.51 9.54 -4.58
C LEU A 153 -18.20 9.54 -5.95
N ALA A 154 -18.85 8.44 -6.31
CA ALA A 154 -19.59 8.39 -7.57
C ALA A 154 -20.68 9.48 -7.57
N GLY A 155 -20.47 10.57 -8.31
CA GLY A 155 -21.36 11.73 -8.38
C GLY A 155 -20.72 13.12 -8.17
N ASP A 156 -19.45 13.22 -7.73
CA ASP A 156 -18.79 14.49 -7.36
C ASP A 156 -17.90 15.12 -8.46
N GLU A 157 -18.18 14.91 -9.76
CA GLU A 157 -17.36 15.43 -10.88
C GLU A 157 -17.48 16.95 -11.17
N GLN A 158 -17.73 17.82 -10.17
CA GLN A 158 -17.70 19.27 -10.41
C GLN A 158 -16.96 20.04 -9.30
N VAL A 159 -16.06 20.94 -9.76
CA VAL A 159 -15.48 22.13 -9.08
C VAL A 159 -14.14 21.89 -8.32
N LYS A 160 -12.99 22.55 -8.56
CA LYS A 160 -12.56 23.64 -9.46
C LYS A 160 -11.03 23.64 -9.61
N GLU A 161 -10.62 23.92 -10.83
CA GLU A 161 -9.28 24.28 -11.27
C GLU A 161 -8.94 25.72 -10.80
N SER A 162 -8.33 25.90 -9.62
CA SER A 162 -7.86 27.23 -9.19
C SER A 162 -6.58 27.31 -8.34
N ASP A 163 -5.97 26.20 -7.91
CA ASP A 163 -4.79 26.26 -7.04
C ASP A 163 -3.44 26.24 -7.78
N ARG A 164 -3.46 26.31 -9.12
CA ARG A 164 -2.28 26.22 -10.00
C ARG A 164 -1.26 27.37 -9.84
N ALA A 165 -1.62 28.48 -9.19
CA ALA A 165 -0.77 29.68 -9.17
C ALA A 165 0.04 29.90 -7.87
N VAL A 166 -0.28 29.21 -6.77
CA VAL A 166 0.36 29.48 -5.46
C VAL A 166 1.53 28.53 -5.16
N THR A 167 1.56 27.35 -5.78
CA THR A 167 2.59 26.32 -5.59
C THR A 167 3.89 26.59 -6.36
N GLU A 168 3.83 27.27 -7.52
CA GLU A 168 5.03 27.59 -8.31
C GLU A 168 5.99 28.59 -7.63
N ALA A 169 5.50 29.40 -6.69
CA ALA A 169 6.34 30.37 -5.99
C ALA A 169 7.11 29.77 -4.80
N LYS A 170 6.70 28.62 -4.25
CA LYS A 170 7.39 27.95 -3.12
C LYS A 170 8.39 26.88 -3.56
N MET A 171 8.27 26.34 -4.77
CA MET A 171 9.22 25.36 -5.35
C MET A 171 10.54 25.97 -5.86
N LYS A 172 10.64 27.30 -5.95
CA LYS A 172 11.88 27.97 -6.41
C LYS A 172 12.89 28.27 -5.30
N PHE A 173 12.50 28.15 -4.01
CA PHE A 173 13.39 28.46 -2.89
C PHE A 173 14.22 27.25 -2.40
N ASN A 174 13.72 26.02 -2.57
CA ASN A 174 14.41 24.81 -2.08
C ASN A 174 15.37 24.17 -3.10
N LYS A 175 15.49 24.74 -4.31
CA LYS A 175 16.37 24.24 -5.38
C LYS A 175 17.86 24.61 -5.18
N VAL A 176 18.19 25.46 -4.20
CA VAL A 176 19.56 25.99 -4.00
C VAL A 176 20.34 25.27 -2.90
N VAL A 177 19.69 24.51 -2.00
CA VAL A 177 20.36 23.98 -0.80
C VAL A 177 20.84 22.52 -0.93
N THR A 178 20.38 21.76 -1.93
CA THR A 178 20.65 20.32 -2.03
C THR A 178 21.55 19.91 -3.21
N GLN A 179 22.28 20.86 -3.82
CA GLN A 179 23.22 20.57 -4.93
C GLN A 179 24.71 20.51 -4.54
N GLU A 180 25.07 20.46 -3.26
CA GLU A 180 26.49 20.40 -2.84
C GLU A 180 26.89 19.25 -1.90
N LYS A 181 26.24 18.07 -2.02
CA LYS A 181 26.86 16.86 -1.44
C LYS A 181 26.60 15.64 -2.31
N LEU A 182 27.71 15.05 -2.76
CA LEU A 182 27.86 13.75 -3.45
C LEU A 182 27.83 13.79 -4.99
N LYS A 183 28.87 14.42 -5.55
CA LYS A 183 29.61 13.87 -6.70
C LYS A 183 30.97 13.38 -6.19
N ARG A 184 31.49 12.32 -6.84
CA ARG A 184 32.66 11.45 -6.52
C ARG A 184 32.15 10.14 -5.88
N ASP A 185 32.17 8.96 -6.49
CA ASP A 185 33.08 8.41 -7.51
C ASP A 185 32.42 7.38 -8.47
N ASN A 186 33.26 6.83 -9.35
CA ASN A 186 33.03 6.37 -10.72
C ASN A 186 32.52 4.93 -10.93
N ALA A 187 31.73 4.82 -12.00
CA ALA A 187 31.87 3.95 -13.19
C ALA A 187 32.03 2.42 -13.11
N ALA A 188 31.24 1.80 -14.01
CA ALA A 188 31.54 0.64 -14.86
C ALA A 188 31.00 -0.74 -14.43
N SER A 189 29.88 -1.15 -15.05
CA SER A 189 29.89 -2.29 -15.98
C SER A 189 28.59 -2.40 -16.78
N LYS A 190 28.71 -2.16 -18.09
CA LYS A 190 27.74 -2.60 -19.09
C LYS A 190 28.04 -4.05 -19.43
N LYS A 191 27.06 -4.95 -19.30
CA LYS A 191 27.04 -6.19 -20.10
C LYS A 191 25.67 -6.41 -20.74
N LYS A 192 25.76 -6.58 -22.05
CA LYS A 192 24.71 -6.74 -23.06
C LYS A 192 24.43 -8.24 -23.16
N SER A 193 23.18 -8.66 -23.01
CA SER A 193 22.76 -10.03 -23.32
C SER A 193 21.73 -9.99 -24.44
N LYS A 194 22.13 -10.50 -25.61
CA LYS A 194 21.27 -10.79 -26.76
C LYS A 194 20.47 -12.06 -26.47
N SER A 195 19.19 -12.09 -26.83
CA SER A 195 18.43 -13.34 -27.03
C SER A 195 18.04 -13.50 -28.51
N VAL A 196 18.12 -14.74 -28.98
CA VAL A 196 17.80 -15.22 -30.33
C VAL A 196 16.56 -16.13 -30.23
N LEU A 197 15.74 -16.13 -31.28
CA LEU A 197 14.47 -16.84 -31.42
C LEU A 197 14.58 -18.39 -31.35
N ALA A 198 13.55 -19.01 -30.77
CA ALA A 198 12.72 -20.15 -31.25
C ALA A 198 11.76 -20.50 -30.09
N GLY A 199 10.45 -20.71 -30.20
CA GLY A 199 9.63 -21.27 -31.26
C GLY A 199 8.91 -22.51 -30.70
N SER A 200 7.57 -22.48 -30.69
CA SER A 200 6.60 -23.58 -30.57
C SER A 200 5.63 -23.45 -29.39
N GLY A 201 4.35 -23.34 -29.73
CA GLY A 201 3.24 -23.38 -28.80
C GLY A 201 2.74 -24.80 -28.63
N GLU A 202 2.28 -25.10 -27.41
CA GLU A 202 1.29 -26.14 -27.16
C GLU A 202 0.29 -25.65 -26.12
N LYS A 203 -0.94 -26.12 -26.28
CA LYS A 203 -2.17 -25.62 -25.66
C LYS A 203 -2.63 -26.62 -24.59
N LEU A 204 -3.19 -26.06 -23.51
CA LEU A 204 -4.24 -26.62 -22.64
C LEU A 204 -3.87 -27.67 -21.57
N GLY A 205 -4.17 -27.31 -20.32
CA GLY A 205 -4.38 -28.23 -19.21
C GLY A 205 -4.77 -27.48 -17.94
N SER A 206 -6.08 -27.31 -17.70
CA SER A 206 -6.64 -26.82 -16.43
C SER A 206 -6.40 -27.87 -15.33
N GLY A 207 -5.18 -27.90 -14.81
CA GLY A 207 -4.82 -28.59 -13.58
C GLY A 207 -4.61 -27.55 -12.50
N LYS A 208 -5.27 -27.68 -11.36
CA LYS A 208 -4.99 -26.89 -10.16
C LYS A 208 -3.51 -27.13 -9.81
N ILE A 209 -2.63 -26.19 -10.18
CA ILE A 209 -1.20 -26.26 -9.89
C ILE A 209 -1.07 -26.23 -8.37
N THR A 210 -0.55 -27.31 -7.80
CA THR A 210 -0.28 -27.38 -6.35
C THR A 210 0.93 -26.50 -6.05
N MET A 211 0.92 -25.77 -4.93
CA MET A 211 2.04 -24.91 -4.52
C MET A 211 3.39 -25.67 -4.52
N ASP A 212 3.37 -26.96 -4.19
CA ASP A 212 4.53 -27.87 -4.23
C ASP A 212 5.20 -27.99 -5.61
N LYS A 213 4.46 -27.74 -6.70
CA LYS A 213 5.02 -27.72 -8.07
C LYS A 213 5.60 -26.34 -8.43
N ILE A 214 5.09 -25.28 -7.83
CA ILE A 214 5.56 -23.90 -8.07
C ILE A 214 6.87 -23.68 -7.31
N PHE A 215 6.92 -24.12 -6.06
CA PHE A 215 8.04 -23.89 -5.15
C PHE A 215 8.95 -25.13 -5.04
N CYS A 216 9.54 -25.52 -6.16
CA CYS A 216 10.51 -26.61 -6.22
C CYS A 216 11.95 -26.10 -6.30
N LYS A 217 12.94 -26.97 -6.02
CA LYS A 217 14.36 -26.60 -6.10
C LYS A 217 14.70 -26.09 -7.51
N GLY A 218 15.33 -24.93 -7.58
CA GLY A 218 15.70 -24.23 -8.81
C GLY A 218 14.62 -23.28 -9.33
N ALA A 219 13.44 -23.23 -8.71
CA ALA A 219 12.40 -22.28 -9.11
C ALA A 219 12.82 -20.83 -8.76
N PRO A 220 12.68 -19.89 -9.71
CA PRO A 220 12.85 -18.47 -9.43
C PRO A 220 11.63 -17.96 -8.66
N VAL A 221 11.90 -17.19 -7.61
CA VAL A 221 10.91 -16.70 -6.66
C VAL A 221 11.25 -15.27 -6.26
N GLU A 222 10.26 -14.60 -5.68
CA GLU A 222 10.49 -13.39 -4.92
C GLU A 222 10.16 -13.63 -3.46
N VAL A 223 10.98 -13.09 -2.56
CA VAL A 223 10.82 -13.20 -1.11
C VAL A 223 10.68 -11.83 -0.47
N THR A 224 9.95 -11.76 0.62
CA THR A 224 9.75 -10.52 1.38
C THR A 224 10.07 -10.76 2.86
N SER A 225 10.30 -9.68 3.60
CA SER A 225 10.57 -9.71 5.03
C SER A 225 9.74 -8.64 5.72
N ASP A 226 9.19 -9.00 6.88
CA ASP A 226 8.48 -8.09 7.77
C ASP A 226 9.44 -7.34 8.72
N GLU A 227 10.75 -7.53 8.57
CA GLU A 227 11.75 -6.78 9.32
C GLU A 227 11.68 -5.28 9.00
N ASP A 228 11.90 -4.46 10.03
CA ASP A 228 11.81 -3.00 9.91
C ASP A 228 12.80 -2.50 8.84
N GLY A 229 12.26 -1.75 7.87
CA GLY A 229 13.01 -1.26 6.71
C GLY A 229 12.94 -2.15 5.46
N PHE A 230 12.40 -3.37 5.53
CA PHE A 230 12.20 -4.26 4.38
C PHE A 230 10.72 -4.52 4.06
N GLU A 231 9.82 -4.01 4.89
CA GLU A 231 8.38 -4.12 4.70
C GLU A 231 7.94 -3.61 3.32
N GLY A 232 7.32 -4.50 2.54
CA GLY A 232 6.78 -4.16 1.22
C GLY A 232 7.77 -4.30 0.06
N ALA A 233 9.01 -4.72 0.33
CA ALA A 233 9.99 -5.06 -0.69
C ALA A 233 9.96 -6.56 -1.04
N TRP A 234 10.09 -6.86 -2.33
CA TRP A 234 10.20 -8.21 -2.86
C TRP A 234 11.54 -8.41 -3.56
N PHE A 235 12.36 -9.31 -3.04
CA PHE A 235 13.70 -9.57 -3.53
C PHE A 235 13.75 -10.84 -4.36
N ALA A 236 14.42 -10.77 -5.52
CA ALA A 236 14.56 -11.93 -6.39
C ALA A 236 15.50 -12.97 -5.78
N GLY A 237 15.11 -14.23 -5.90
CA GLY A 237 15.86 -15.37 -5.39
C GLY A 237 15.53 -16.67 -6.08
N THR A 238 16.27 -17.72 -5.72
CA THR A 238 16.05 -19.08 -6.22
C THR A 238 15.94 -20.07 -5.06
N ILE A 239 14.94 -20.96 -5.11
CA ILE A 239 14.81 -22.01 -4.10
C ILE A 239 15.98 -22.99 -4.22
N VAL A 240 16.82 -23.05 -3.19
CA VAL A 240 17.94 -24.00 -3.11
C VAL A 240 17.46 -25.35 -2.60
N LYS A 241 16.51 -25.34 -1.65
CA LYS A 241 16.02 -26.54 -0.98
C LYS A 241 14.66 -26.32 -0.34
N VAL A 242 13.79 -27.33 -0.41
CA VAL A 242 12.60 -27.42 0.44
C VAL A 242 13.03 -28.04 1.78
N VAL A 243 12.91 -27.27 2.86
CA VAL A 243 13.42 -27.65 4.20
C VAL A 243 12.36 -28.43 5.00
N GLY A 244 11.08 -28.11 4.76
CA GLY A 244 9.94 -28.79 5.36
C GLY A 244 8.64 -28.38 4.68
N LYS A 245 7.50 -28.81 5.23
CA LYS A 245 6.17 -28.41 4.73
C LYS A 245 6.05 -26.88 4.80
N GLY A 246 5.90 -26.23 3.64
CA GLY A 246 5.76 -24.77 3.55
C GLY A 246 7.01 -23.98 3.93
N ARG A 247 8.21 -24.58 3.94
CA ARG A 247 9.46 -23.88 4.28
C ARG A 247 10.55 -24.11 3.23
N TYR A 248 11.19 -23.04 2.79
CA TYR A 248 12.09 -23.01 1.65
C TYR A 248 13.36 -22.24 1.98
N LEU A 249 14.52 -22.84 1.70
CA LEU A 249 15.79 -22.13 1.71
C LEU A 249 15.95 -21.44 0.35
N VAL A 250 15.96 -20.11 0.34
CA VAL A 250 16.07 -19.28 -0.85
C VAL A 250 17.44 -18.62 -0.86
N GLN A 251 18.11 -18.63 -2.01
CA GLN A 251 19.32 -17.85 -2.25
C GLN A 251 18.94 -16.58 -3.01
N TYR A 252 19.37 -15.42 -2.51
CA TYR A 252 19.16 -14.14 -3.18
C TYR A 252 19.96 -14.05 -4.50
N GLU A 253 19.43 -13.31 -5.48
CA GLU A 253 20.11 -13.08 -6.77
C GLU A 253 21.17 -11.98 -6.72
N SER A 254 21.06 -11.03 -5.80
CA SER A 254 21.90 -9.83 -5.74
C SER A 254 22.67 -9.72 -4.40
N LEU A 255 22.07 -10.17 -3.29
CA LEU A 255 22.66 -10.05 -1.95
C LEU A 255 23.78 -11.07 -1.72
N ARG A 256 24.86 -10.61 -1.07
CA ARG A 256 26.08 -11.36 -0.75
C ARG A 256 26.22 -11.58 0.75
N THR A 257 27.01 -12.56 1.14
CA THR A 257 27.48 -12.73 2.52
C THR A 257 28.42 -11.59 2.92
N ASP A 258 28.61 -11.37 4.23
CA ASP A 258 29.47 -10.30 4.76
C ASP A 258 30.93 -10.38 4.27
N ASP A 259 31.40 -11.58 3.94
CA ASP A 259 32.73 -11.85 3.41
C ASP A 259 32.81 -11.82 1.87
N ASP A 260 31.69 -11.51 1.19
CA ASP A 260 31.52 -11.47 -0.26
C ASP A 260 31.92 -12.77 -0.99
N THR A 261 31.92 -13.91 -0.27
CA THR A 261 32.33 -15.20 -0.83
C THR A 261 31.20 -15.93 -1.54
N ASP A 262 29.96 -15.74 -1.09
CA ASP A 262 28.78 -16.44 -1.57
C ASP A 262 27.55 -15.51 -1.59
N PHE A 263 26.48 -15.97 -2.24
CA PHE A 263 25.17 -15.31 -2.16
C PHE A 263 24.48 -15.64 -0.84
N LEU A 264 23.81 -14.65 -0.26
CA LEU A 264 23.05 -14.80 0.97
C LEU A 264 21.91 -15.82 0.78
N LYS A 265 21.70 -16.65 1.81
CA LYS A 265 20.64 -17.68 1.83
C LYS A 265 19.86 -17.57 3.12
N GLU A 266 18.54 -17.56 3.01
CA GLU A 266 17.63 -17.46 4.15
C GLU A 266 16.44 -18.40 3.99
N GLU A 267 15.84 -18.79 5.13
CA GLU A 267 14.66 -19.65 5.15
C GLU A 267 13.39 -18.81 5.17
N PHE A 268 12.47 -19.07 4.24
CA PHE A 268 11.17 -18.42 4.14
C PHE A 268 10.06 -19.44 4.28
N ASP A 269 8.95 -19.03 4.86
CA ASP A 269 7.70 -19.80 4.83
C ASP A 269 6.90 -19.53 3.53
N ASP A 270 5.72 -20.13 3.41
CA ASP A 270 4.83 -19.97 2.26
C ASP A 270 4.10 -18.61 2.21
N LEU A 271 4.16 -17.81 3.27
CA LEU A 271 3.56 -16.47 3.35
C LEU A 271 4.50 -15.38 2.82
N HIS A 272 5.81 -15.60 2.95
CA HIS A 272 6.87 -14.66 2.57
C HIS A 272 7.53 -14.99 1.21
N ILE A 273 6.95 -15.93 0.46
CA ILE A 273 7.47 -16.36 -0.85
C ILE A 273 6.36 -16.31 -1.91
N ARG A 274 6.72 -15.84 -3.10
CA ARG A 274 5.87 -15.90 -4.29
C ARG A 274 6.70 -16.31 -5.50
N PRO A 275 6.12 -16.90 -6.56
CA PRO A 275 6.84 -17.05 -7.82
C PRO A 275 7.28 -15.66 -8.36
N CYS A 276 8.06 -15.60 -9.43
CA CYS A 276 8.21 -14.33 -10.13
C CYS A 276 6.89 -13.97 -10.84
N PRO A 277 6.43 -12.70 -10.80
CA PRO A 277 5.24 -12.31 -11.52
C PRO A 277 5.41 -12.48 -13.03
N PRO A 278 4.35 -12.88 -13.75
CA PRO A 278 4.39 -12.98 -15.19
C PRO A 278 4.67 -11.60 -15.78
N GLU A 279 5.56 -11.57 -16.77
CA GLU A 279 5.87 -10.36 -17.51
C GLU A 279 4.66 -9.96 -18.37
N ILE A 280 3.90 -8.97 -17.90
CA ILE A 280 2.80 -8.40 -18.66
C ILE A 280 3.40 -7.33 -19.57
N VAL A 281 3.44 -7.60 -20.87
CA VAL A 281 3.84 -6.59 -21.87
C VAL A 281 2.78 -5.50 -21.88
N MET A 282 3.06 -4.38 -21.23
CA MET A 282 2.23 -3.21 -21.35
C MET A 282 2.55 -2.52 -22.68
N ALA A 283 1.59 -2.54 -23.61
CA ALA A 283 1.69 -1.77 -24.85
C ALA A 283 1.60 -0.25 -24.59
N ASP A 284 1.03 0.14 -23.44
CA ASP A 284 0.74 1.51 -23.05
C ASP A 284 1.69 2.01 -21.94
N ARG A 285 1.89 3.33 -21.88
CA ARG A 285 2.61 3.99 -20.78
C ARG A 285 1.77 3.95 -19.50
N PHE A 286 2.42 3.82 -18.34
CA PHE A 286 1.74 4.02 -17.06
C PHE A 286 1.08 5.40 -16.99
N GLN A 287 -0.05 5.46 -16.30
CA GLN A 287 -0.82 6.65 -16.00
C GLN A 287 -0.58 7.09 -14.57
N LYS A 288 -0.95 8.34 -14.27
CA LYS A 288 -0.96 8.82 -12.89
C LYS A 288 -1.96 7.98 -12.09
N LEU A 289 -1.59 7.61 -10.87
CA LEU A 289 -2.32 6.73 -9.95
C LEU A 289 -2.26 5.23 -10.28
N ASP A 290 -1.56 4.82 -11.33
CA ASP A 290 -1.28 3.39 -11.53
C ASP A 290 -0.41 2.89 -10.37
N GLU A 291 -0.77 1.74 -9.80
CA GLU A 291 0.05 1.02 -8.84
C GLU A 291 1.10 0.19 -9.57
N VAL A 292 2.36 0.32 -9.15
CA VAL A 292 3.52 -0.28 -9.79
C VAL A 292 4.43 -0.92 -8.75
N ASP A 293 5.16 -1.95 -9.17
CA ASP A 293 6.36 -2.38 -8.47
C ASP A 293 7.56 -1.62 -9.08
N ALA A 294 8.26 -0.83 -8.28
CA ALA A 294 9.46 -0.11 -8.67
C ALA A 294 10.72 -0.83 -8.20
N PHE A 295 11.66 -1.06 -9.11
CA PHE A 295 12.93 -1.70 -8.80
C PHE A 295 13.90 -0.71 -8.16
N TYR A 296 14.22 -0.91 -6.88
CA TYR A 296 15.09 -0.05 -6.11
C TYR A 296 15.83 -0.85 -5.03
N ASN A 297 17.12 -0.57 -4.82
CA ASN A 297 17.98 -1.29 -3.86
C ASN A 297 17.83 -2.82 -3.96
N ASP A 298 17.90 -3.33 -5.19
CA ASP A 298 17.84 -4.77 -5.52
C ASP A 298 16.52 -5.48 -5.20
N GLY A 299 15.47 -4.74 -4.85
CA GLY A 299 14.12 -5.25 -4.59
C GLY A 299 13.05 -4.52 -5.41
N TRP A 300 11.88 -5.13 -5.51
CA TRP A 300 10.66 -4.56 -6.07
C TRP A 300 9.79 -3.98 -4.97
N TRP A 301 9.51 -2.68 -5.04
CA TRP A 301 8.79 -1.92 -4.03
C TRP A 301 7.45 -1.44 -4.57
N VAL A 302 6.38 -1.70 -3.82
CA VAL A 302 5.05 -1.23 -4.20
C VAL A 302 4.97 0.29 -4.07
N GLY A 303 4.56 0.96 -5.13
CA GLY A 303 4.36 2.41 -5.16
C GLY A 303 3.31 2.82 -6.16
N VAL A 304 2.96 4.11 -6.16
CA VAL A 304 1.92 4.67 -7.03
C VAL A 304 2.53 5.75 -7.90
N ILE A 305 2.21 5.77 -9.20
CA ILE A 305 2.66 6.86 -10.10
C ILE A 305 2.05 8.18 -9.65
N SER A 306 2.84 9.06 -9.04
CA SER A 306 2.39 10.40 -8.65
C SER A 306 2.49 11.39 -9.82
N LYS A 307 3.40 11.15 -10.77
CA LYS A 307 3.56 11.98 -11.97
C LYS A 307 4.12 11.20 -13.16
N VAL A 308 3.54 11.45 -14.33
CA VAL A 308 4.07 11.00 -15.62
C VAL A 308 4.93 12.10 -16.22
N LEU A 309 6.19 11.80 -16.56
CA LEU A 309 7.15 12.72 -17.16
C LEU A 309 7.35 12.43 -18.65
N SER A 310 8.10 13.29 -19.35
CA SER A 310 8.55 13.01 -20.71
C SER A 310 9.56 11.86 -20.74
N ASP A 311 9.81 11.30 -21.93
CA ASP A 311 10.83 10.27 -22.18
C ASP A 311 10.64 8.97 -21.37
N SER A 312 9.39 8.59 -21.11
CA SER A 312 9.02 7.34 -20.40
C SER A 312 9.64 7.25 -19.00
N LYS A 313 9.62 8.38 -18.29
CA LYS A 313 10.01 8.51 -16.87
C LYS A 313 8.81 8.81 -16.01
N TYR A 314 8.89 8.41 -14.75
CA TYR A 314 7.78 8.51 -13.80
C TYR A 314 8.31 8.95 -12.43
N GLU A 315 7.53 9.74 -11.70
CA GLU A 315 7.70 9.91 -10.26
C GLU A 315 6.75 8.92 -9.57
N VAL A 316 7.30 8.11 -8.67
CA VAL A 316 6.59 7.07 -7.91
C VAL A 316 6.60 7.48 -6.44
N TYR A 317 5.42 7.48 -5.82
CA TYR A 317 5.21 7.74 -4.40
C TYR A 317 5.14 6.41 -3.63
N PHE A 318 5.93 6.29 -2.57
CA PHE A 318 5.94 5.14 -1.67
C PHE A 318 5.18 5.47 -0.39
N LYS A 319 4.01 4.85 -0.22
CA LYS A 319 3.09 5.12 0.90
C LYS A 319 3.73 4.88 2.27
N ALA A 320 4.55 3.83 2.38
CA ALA A 320 5.19 3.45 3.64
C ALA A 320 6.21 4.49 4.13
N THR A 321 7.07 5.00 3.23
CA THR A 321 8.13 5.97 3.58
C THR A 321 7.71 7.42 3.37
N LYS A 322 6.58 7.65 2.67
CA LYS A 322 6.08 8.98 2.25
C LYS A 322 7.06 9.71 1.33
N GLU A 323 7.87 8.96 0.57
CA GLU A 323 8.87 9.49 -0.35
C GLU A 323 8.40 9.45 -1.81
N GLU A 324 8.93 10.34 -2.64
CA GLU A 324 8.77 10.30 -4.10
C GLU A 324 10.14 10.13 -4.78
N MET A 325 10.24 9.17 -5.70
CA MET A 325 11.47 8.91 -6.46
C MET A 325 11.20 8.79 -7.96
N LYS A 326 12.24 8.97 -8.77
CA LYS A 326 12.16 8.94 -10.23
C LYS A 326 12.65 7.63 -10.79
N PHE A 327 11.87 7.05 -11.68
CA PHE A 327 12.17 5.77 -12.33
C PHE A 327 12.01 5.87 -13.84
N GLU A 328 12.81 5.09 -14.55
CA GLU A 328 12.63 4.80 -15.97
C GLU A 328 11.59 3.68 -16.14
N HIS A 329 10.94 3.63 -17.30
CA HIS A 329 9.91 2.62 -17.57
C HIS A 329 10.39 1.17 -17.35
N SER A 330 11.66 0.87 -17.64
CA SER A 330 12.26 -0.46 -17.45
C SER A 330 12.51 -0.82 -15.99
N GLU A 331 12.47 0.15 -15.09
CA GLU A 331 12.61 -0.05 -13.64
C GLU A 331 11.25 -0.21 -12.98
N LEU A 332 10.17 -0.18 -13.75
CA LEU A 332 8.81 -0.34 -13.27
C LEU A 332 8.14 -1.54 -13.93
N ARG A 333 7.29 -2.22 -13.18
CA ARG A 333 6.34 -3.19 -13.71
C ARG A 333 4.97 -2.94 -13.08
N LEU A 334 3.92 -3.40 -13.75
CA LEU A 334 2.57 -3.33 -13.18
C LEU A 334 2.54 -4.10 -11.86
N HIS A 335 2.00 -3.47 -10.81
CA HIS A 335 1.85 -4.15 -9.53
C HIS A 335 0.90 -5.35 -9.68
N GLN A 336 1.33 -6.48 -9.13
CA GLN A 336 0.55 -7.71 -9.10
C GLN A 336 0.67 -8.35 -7.71
N ASP A 337 -0.47 -8.78 -7.18
CA ASP A 337 -0.52 -9.55 -5.95
C ASP A 337 -0.53 -11.04 -6.25
N TRP A 338 0.26 -11.80 -5.47
CA TRP A 338 0.18 -13.25 -5.44
C TRP A 338 -0.82 -13.66 -4.36
N ILE A 339 -1.99 -14.12 -4.77
CA ILE A 339 -3.10 -14.46 -3.87
C ILE A 339 -3.59 -15.86 -4.20
N ASN A 340 -3.58 -16.75 -3.20
CA ASN A 340 -4.11 -18.12 -3.30
C ASN A 340 -3.62 -18.91 -4.53
N GLY A 341 -2.34 -18.75 -4.90
CA GLY A 341 -1.76 -19.49 -6.02
C GLY A 341 -2.00 -18.87 -7.39
N LYS A 342 -2.44 -17.61 -7.44
CA LYS A 342 -2.68 -16.88 -8.70
C LYS A 342 -2.17 -15.44 -8.59
N TRP A 343 -1.74 -14.91 -9.72
CA TRP A 343 -1.44 -13.48 -9.87
C TRP A 343 -2.70 -12.69 -10.17
N VAL A 344 -2.89 -11.59 -9.46
CA VAL A 344 -3.99 -10.64 -9.64
C VAL A 344 -3.37 -9.26 -9.88
N ALA A 345 -3.72 -8.61 -10.98
CA ALA A 345 -3.26 -7.26 -11.28
C ALA A 345 -4.33 -6.24 -10.85
N ALA A 346 -3.90 -5.13 -10.22
CA ALA A 346 -4.81 -4.06 -9.78
C ALA A 346 -5.64 -3.44 -10.94
N PHE A 347 -5.15 -3.53 -12.18
CA PHE A 347 -5.70 -2.79 -13.34
C PHE A 347 -6.90 -3.45 -14.06
N GLN A 348 -7.37 -4.65 -13.67
CA GLN A 348 -8.50 -5.29 -14.38
C GLN A 348 -9.89 -4.85 -13.91
N ALA A 349 -10.02 -3.99 -12.90
CA ALA A 349 -11.32 -3.53 -12.38
C ALA A 349 -11.93 -2.33 -13.14
N LEU A 350 -11.22 -1.70 -14.08
CA LEU A 350 -11.65 -0.41 -14.68
C LEU A 350 -11.80 -0.43 -16.21
N LYS A 351 -12.29 -1.52 -16.80
CA LYS A 351 -12.86 -1.50 -18.15
C LYS A 351 -14.04 -2.48 -18.25
N SER A 352 -15.24 -2.04 -17.87
CA SER A 352 -16.50 -2.65 -18.32
C SER A 352 -17.44 -1.58 -18.84
#